data_AF-A0A9W4ZEJ7-F1
#
_entry.id   AF-A0A9W4ZEJ7-F1
#
_cell.length_a   1.000
_cell.length_b   1.000
_cell.length_c   1.000
_cell.angle_alpha   90.00
_cell.angle_beta   90.00
_cell.angle_gamma   90.00
#
_symmetry.space_group_name_H-M   'P 1'
#
loop_
_entity.id
_entity.type
_entity.pdbx_description
1 polymer ?
#
loop_
_entity_poly.entity_id
_entity_poly.type
_entity_poly.pdbx_seq_one_letter_code
_entity_poly.pdbx_strand_id
1 'polypeptide(L)'
;MKELEKRFELKTAPINEFSTSWHHQTPAMIYKGNFSEGDITDPLFPRHPTFESFYDTECIQLVQTIFQNDFDTYKYSKEYPY
;
A
#
# COMPACT_ATOMS: atom_id res chain seq x y z
N MET A 1 14.32 9.93 4.75
CA MET A 1 13.41 10.65 5.69
C MET A 1 14.13 11.82 6.33
N LYS A 2 15.01 11.64 7.33
CA LYS A 2 15.68 12.77 8.01
C LYS A 2 16.43 13.74 7.08
N GLU A 3 17.12 13.23 6.08
CA GLU A 3 17.79 14.07 5.07
C GLU A 3 16.81 14.86 4.18
N LEU A 4 15.65 14.29 3.87
CA LEU A 4 14.59 14.98 3.11
C LEU A 4 13.92 16.05 3.98
N GLU A 5 13.60 15.70 5.23
CA GLU A 5 13.01 16.64 6.20
C GLU A 5 13.92 17.85 6.39
N LYS A 6 15.23 17.62 6.56
CA LYS A 6 16.21 18.70 6.67
C LYS A 6 16.32 19.52 5.38
N ARG A 7 16.37 18.87 4.21
CA ARG A 7 16.52 19.55 2.91
C ARG A 7 15.34 20.46 2.58
N PHE A 8 14.14 20.09 3.01
CA PHE A 8 12.90 20.81 2.71
C PHE A 8 12.31 21.55 3.92
N GLU A 9 13.07 21.67 5.01
CA GLU A 9 12.65 22.33 6.26
C GLU A 9 11.30 21.81 6.81
N LEU A 10 11.07 20.51 6.68
CA LEU A 10 9.85 19.86 7.13
C LEU A 10 9.91 19.59 8.63
N LYS A 11 8.74 19.52 9.26
CA LYS A 11 8.62 19.03 10.64
C LYS A 11 9.04 17.56 10.70
N THR A 12 9.86 17.22 11.71
CA THR A 12 10.24 15.83 11.98
C THR A 12 9.00 14.98 12.26
N ALA A 13 8.80 13.92 11.48
CA ALA A 13 7.70 13.00 11.71
C ALA A 13 8.02 12.03 12.87
N PRO A 14 7.07 11.73 13.77
CA PRO A 14 7.23 10.74 14.83
C PRO A 14 7.09 9.31 14.26
N ILE A 15 8.02 8.91 13.39
CA ILE A 15 7.97 7.64 12.64
C ILE A 15 7.80 6.43 13.56
N ASN A 16 8.54 6.40 14.67
CA ASN A 16 8.46 5.28 15.61
C ASN A 16 7.06 5.14 16.21
N GLU A 17 6.36 6.24 16.47
CA GLU A 17 5.01 6.20 17.02
C GLU A 17 4.04 5.66 15.97
N PHE A 18 4.18 6.06 14.71
CA PHE A 18 3.33 5.54 13.63
C PHE A 18 3.58 4.05 13.38
N SER A 19 4.84 3.63 13.31
CA SER A 19 5.23 2.25 13.01
C SER A 19 5.00 1.27 14.16
N THR A 20 4.84 1.74 15.40
CA THR A 20 4.54 0.89 16.56
C THR A 20 3.13 1.08 17.11
N SER A 21 2.36 2.01 16.54
CA SER A 21 0.96 2.23 16.92
C SER A 21 0.12 0.97 16.69
N TRP A 22 -0.99 0.88 17.43
CA TRP A 22 -2.01 -0.16 17.21
C TRP A 22 -2.64 -0.09 15.80
N HIS A 23 -2.51 1.02 15.08
CA HIS A 23 -2.97 1.12 13.69
C HIS A 23 -2.01 0.47 12.69
N HIS A 24 -0.76 0.20 13.07
CA HIS A 24 0.21 -0.49 12.22
C HIS A 24 -0.04 -2.00 12.22
N GLN A 25 -0.94 -2.44 11.34
CA GLN A 25 -1.40 -3.83 11.27
C GLN A 25 -0.55 -4.74 10.38
N THR A 26 0.55 -4.23 9.79
CA THR A 26 1.44 -5.04 8.93
C THR A 26 1.88 -6.36 9.58
N PRO A 27 2.24 -6.42 10.88
CA PRO A 27 2.59 -7.70 11.52
C PRO A 27 1.45 -8.73 11.57
N ALA A 28 0.20 -8.28 11.51
CA ALA A 28 -0.99 -9.14 11.53
C ALA A 28 -1.45 -9.57 10.12
N MET A 29 -0.92 -8.94 9.06
CA MET A 29 -1.24 -9.24 7.66
C MET A 29 -0.54 -10.52 7.19
N ILE A 30 -1.03 -11.69 7.62
CA ILE A 30 -0.38 -13.00 7.38
C ILE A 30 -1.13 -13.90 6.39
N TYR A 31 -2.38 -13.55 6.04
CA TYR A 31 -3.22 -14.41 5.20
C TYR A 31 -2.92 -14.20 3.71
N LYS A 32 -2.38 -15.24 3.07
CA LYS A 32 -2.09 -15.25 1.64
C LYS A 32 -3.20 -15.92 0.85
N GLY A 33 -3.52 -15.43 -0.35
CA GLY A 33 -4.56 -16.00 -1.20
C GLY A 33 -5.08 -15.00 -2.24
N ASN A 34 -6.12 -15.39 -2.97
CA ASN A 34 -6.87 -14.47 -3.82
C ASN A 34 -8.09 -13.97 -3.03
N PHE A 35 -8.14 -12.67 -2.78
CA PHE A 35 -9.23 -12.03 -2.04
C PHE A 35 -9.98 -10.97 -2.86
N SER A 36 -9.70 -10.85 -4.17
CA SER A 36 -10.31 -9.87 -5.08
C SER A 36 -11.84 -9.96 -5.09
N GLU A 37 -12.37 -11.18 -5.12
CA GLU A 37 -13.81 -11.49 -5.17
C GLU A 37 -14.40 -11.92 -3.80
N GLY A 38 -13.64 -11.75 -2.71
CA GLY A 38 -14.08 -12.21 -1.40
C GLY A 38 -15.06 -11.24 -0.72
N ASP A 39 -16.12 -11.76 -0.12
CA ASP A 39 -17.07 -10.97 0.67
C ASP A 39 -16.46 -10.61 2.02
N ILE A 40 -16.07 -9.35 2.19
CA ILE A 40 -15.50 -8.83 3.45
C ILE A 40 -16.48 -8.87 4.63
N THR A 41 -17.77 -9.08 4.37
CA THR A 41 -18.81 -9.23 5.40
C THR A 41 -18.99 -10.67 5.86
N ASP A 42 -18.43 -11.64 5.14
CA ASP A 42 -18.41 -13.04 5.57
C ASP A 42 -17.62 -13.17 6.88
N PRO A 43 -18.21 -13.71 7.97
CA PRO A 43 -17.50 -13.95 9.23
C PRO A 43 -16.26 -14.86 9.08
N LEU A 44 -16.18 -15.66 8.02
CA LEU A 44 -15.05 -16.52 7.68
C LEU A 44 -13.96 -15.79 6.86
N PHE A 45 -14.24 -14.58 6.37
CA PHE A 45 -13.25 -13.80 5.65
C PHE A 45 -12.05 -13.50 6.56
N PRO A 46 -10.81 -13.79 6.13
CA PRO A 46 -9.65 -13.62 6.97
C PRO A 46 -9.43 -12.14 7.26
N ARG A 47 -9.29 -11.81 8.55
CA ARG A 47 -8.88 -10.49 8.96
C ARG A 47 -7.40 -10.30 8.62
N HIS A 48 -7.12 -9.30 7.78
CA HIS A 48 -5.78 -8.89 7.35
C HIS A 48 -5.11 -9.83 6.32
N PRO A 49 -5.58 -9.84 5.06
CA PRO A 49 -4.80 -10.34 3.94
C PRO A 49 -3.43 -9.67 3.83
N THR A 50 -2.43 -10.34 3.25
CA THR A 50 -1.16 -9.68 2.93
C THR A 50 -1.36 -8.61 1.86
N PHE A 51 -0.47 -7.63 1.82
CA PHE A 51 -0.52 -6.54 0.84
C PHE A 51 -0.54 -7.10 -0.59
N GLU A 52 0.31 -8.08 -0.88
CA GLU A 52 0.44 -8.72 -2.19
C GLU A 52 -0.79 -9.55 -2.56
N SER A 53 -1.54 -10.03 -1.56
CA SER A 53 -2.76 -10.82 -1.78
C SER A 53 -3.98 -9.94 -2.05
N PHE A 54 -3.89 -8.64 -1.76
CA PHE A 54 -4.94 -7.65 -1.99
C PHE A 54 -4.67 -6.80 -3.23
N TYR A 55 -3.40 -6.45 -3.49
CA TYR A 55 -2.96 -5.69 -4.65
C TYR A 55 -2.22 -6.60 -5.63
N ASP A 56 -3.00 -7.43 -6.33
CA ASP A 56 -2.46 -8.35 -7.32
C ASP A 56 -2.13 -7.65 -8.66
N THR A 57 -1.65 -8.44 -9.62
CA THR A 57 -1.28 -7.95 -10.95
C THR A 57 -2.46 -7.28 -11.67
N GLU A 58 -3.67 -7.80 -11.50
CA GLU A 58 -4.87 -7.23 -12.11
C GLU A 58 -5.19 -5.85 -11.52
N CYS A 59 -5.16 -5.72 -10.19
CA CYS A 59 -5.33 -4.44 -9.51
C CYS A 59 -4.31 -3.40 -9.98
N ILE A 60 -3.03 -3.78 -10.06
CA ILE A 60 -1.95 -2.89 -10.53
C ILE A 60 -2.21 -2.44 -11.99
N GLN A 61 -2.58 -3.37 -12.87
CA GLN A 61 -2.89 -3.05 -14.28
C GLN A 61 -4.10 -2.12 -14.40
N LEU A 62 -5.13 -2.32 -13.59
CA LEU A 62 -6.31 -1.46 -13.55
C LEU A 62 -5.92 -0.04 -13.14
N VAL A 63 -5.14 0.12 -12.07
CA VAL A 63 -4.65 1.44 -11.61
C VAL A 63 -3.81 2.12 -12.70
N GLN A 64 -2.87 1.40 -13.30
CA GLN A 64 -2.05 1.93 -14.40
C GLN A 64 -2.91 2.40 -15.58
N THR A 65 -3.98 1.66 -15.88
CA THR A 65 -4.90 1.99 -16.98
C THR A 65 -5.74 3.23 -16.67
N ILE A 66 -6.34 3.30 -15.47
CA ILE A 66 -7.20 4.41 -15.04
C ILE A 66 -6.39 5.72 -14.99
N PHE A 67 -5.17 5.66 -14.46
CA PHE A 67 -4.32 6.83 -14.23
C PHE A 67 -3.25 7.03 -15.31
N GLN A 68 -3.40 6.41 -16.48
CA GLN A 68 -2.40 6.38 -17.55
C GLN A 68 -1.88 7.79 -17.91
N ASN A 69 -2.78 8.78 -18.00
CA ASN A 69 -2.42 10.16 -18.29
C ASN A 69 -1.56 10.81 -17.19
N ASP A 70 -1.80 10.50 -15.93
CA ASP A 70 -1.05 11.04 -14.80
C ASP A 70 0.37 10.45 -14.78
N PHE A 71 0.49 9.14 -15.00
CA PHE A 71 1.80 8.50 -15.16
C PHE A 71 2.62 9.15 -16.28
N ASP A 72 2.00 9.43 -17.42
CA ASP A 72 2.68 10.05 -18.56
C ASP A 72 3.00 11.54 -18.33
N THR A 73 2.14 12.27 -17.63
CA THR A 73 2.29 13.71 -17.32
C THR A 73 3.38 13.93 -16.29
N TYR A 74 3.32 13.22 -15.17
CA TYR A 74 4.21 13.39 -14.04
C TYR A 74 5.46 12.51 -14.12
N LYS A 75 5.59 11.68 -15.17
CA LYS A 75 6.73 10.79 -15.41
C LYS A 75 6.96 9.82 -14.24
N TYR A 76 5.86 9.35 -13.64
CA TYR A 76 5.94 8.31 -12.63
C TYR A 76 6.36 6.99 -13.28
N SER A 77 7.20 6.23 -12.58
CA SER A 77 7.53 4.87 -13.00
C SER A 77 6.26 4.03 -13.01
N LYS A 78 6.01 3.35 -14.13
CA LYS A 78 4.94 2.34 -14.21
C LYS A 78 5.38 1.02 -13.59
N GLU A 79 6.68 0.83 -13.38
CA GLU A 79 7.21 -0.34 -12.70
C GLU A 79 6.96 -0.22 -11.19
N TYR A 80 6.28 -1.23 -10.65
CA TYR A 80 6.13 -1.39 -9.21
C TYR A 80 7.45 -1.93 -8.63
N PRO A 81 8.14 -1.21 -7.72
CA PRO A 81 9.53 -1.50 -7.38
C PRO A 81 9.71 -2.63 -6.34
N TYR A 82 8.69 -3.45 -6.10
CA TYR A 82 8.70 -4.54 -5.11
C TYR A 82 8.12 -5.82 -5.68
#